data_AF-A0A553ZS48-F1
#
_entry.id   AF-A0A553ZS48-F1
#
_cell.length_a   1.000
_cell.length_b   1.000
_cell.length_c   1.000
_cell.angle_alpha   90.00
_cell.angle_beta   90.00
_cell.angle_gamma   90.00
#
_symmetry.space_group_name_H-M   'P 1'
#
loop_
_entity.id
_entity.type
_entity.pdbx_description
1 polymer ?
#
loop_
_entity_poly.entity_id
_entity_poly.type
_entity_poly.pdbx_seq_one_letter_code
_entity_poly.pdbx_strand_id
1 'polypeptide(L)' 'TAKDALQRPFRVLTRQGQLTALGTEFTVRQQDNFTQLDVQQHAVEVLLASAPAQKRIVNAGESLQFSASEFGAVKPLDD' A
#
# COMPACT_ATOMS: atom_id res chain seq x y z
N THR A 1 7.19 -11.74 -17.53
CA THR A 1 6.75 -12.24 -16.22
C THR A 1 5.71 -13.31 -16.45
N ALA A 2 5.88 -14.51 -15.87
CA ALA A 2 4.87 -15.57 -16.00
C ALA A 2 3.63 -15.16 -15.19
N LYS A 3 2.43 -15.21 -15.82
CA LYS A 3 1.16 -14.99 -15.12
C LYS A 3 0.98 -16.11 -14.11
N ASP A 4 0.98 -15.79 -12.82
CA ASP A 4 0.60 -16.75 -11.77
C ASP A 4 -0.84 -17.21 -12.03
N ALA A 5 -1.00 -18.47 -12.42
CA ALA A 5 -2.27 -19.08 -12.78
C ALA A 5 -3.24 -19.21 -11.58
N LEU A 6 -2.75 -18.95 -10.36
CA LEU A 6 -3.51 -18.97 -9.12
C LEU A 6 -3.84 -17.56 -8.59
N GLN A 7 -3.46 -16.49 -9.31
CA GLN A 7 -3.67 -15.09 -8.92
C GLN A 7 -3.27 -14.80 -7.47
N ARG A 8 -2.18 -15.42 -6.99
CA ARG A 8 -1.69 -15.20 -5.62
C ARG A 8 -1.20 -13.76 -5.52
N PRO A 9 -1.90 -12.88 -4.77
CA PRO A 9 -1.51 -11.49 -4.73
C PRO A 9 -0.20 -11.35 -3.94
N PHE A 10 0.70 -10.49 -4.44
CA PHE A 10 1.91 -10.14 -3.71
C PHE A 10 1.55 -9.27 -2.51
N ARG A 11 1.95 -9.69 -1.31
CA ARG A 11 1.62 -8.98 -0.05
C ARG A 11 2.88 -8.54 0.67
N VAL A 12 2.86 -7.33 1.19
CA VAL A 12 3.89 -6.77 2.07
C VAL A 12 3.27 -6.50 3.43
N LEU A 13 3.88 -7.04 4.48
CA LEU A 13 3.47 -6.81 5.85
C LEU A 13 4.38 -5.77 6.50
N THR A 14 3.78 -4.75 7.09
CA THR A 14 4.45 -3.74 7.91
C THR A 14 3.84 -3.74 9.30
N ARG A 15 4.46 -3.03 10.25
CA ARG A 15 3.92 -2.86 11.63
C ARG A 15 2.61 -2.08 11.61
N GLN A 16 2.42 -1.23 10.60
CA GLN A 16 1.27 -0.34 10.45
C GLN A 16 0.14 -0.99 9.64
N GLY A 17 0.41 -2.03 8.85
CA GLY A 17 -0.63 -2.66 8.04
C GLY A 17 -0.11 -3.61 6.97
N GLN A 18 -1.05 -4.16 6.23
CA GLN A 18 -0.80 -5.05 5.10
C GLN A 18 -1.05 -4.30 3.79
N LEU A 19 -0.12 -4.45 2.86
CA LEU A 19 -0.25 -3.97 1.50
C LEU A 19 -0.44 -5.16 0.57
N THR A 20 -1.40 -5.08 -0.35
CA THR A 20 -1.68 -6.10 -1.37
C THR A 20 -1.52 -5.47 -2.74
N ALA A 21 -0.52 -5.92 -3.49
CA ALA A 21 -0.28 -5.43 -4.84
C ALA A 21 -1.30 -6.04 -5.80
N LEU A 22 -1.95 -5.19 -6.60
CA LEU A 22 -2.91 -5.61 -7.64
C LEU A 22 -2.24 -5.74 -9.02
N GLY A 23 -0.91 -5.95 -9.04
CA GLY A 23 -0.10 -6.05 -10.27
C GLY A 23 0.83 -4.85 -10.49
N THR A 24 1.52 -4.41 -9.44
CA THR A 24 2.14 -3.07 -9.38
C THR A 24 3.64 -3.06 -9.19
N GLU A 25 4.23 -1.93 -9.59
CA GLU A 25 5.51 -1.44 -9.08
C GLU A 25 5.21 -0.37 -8.04
N PHE A 26 5.78 -0.51 -6.84
CA PHE A 26 5.56 0.39 -5.72
C PHE A 26 6.74 0.34 -4.76
N THR A 27 6.93 1.42 -4.00
CA THR A 27 7.94 1.55 -2.96
C THR A 27 7.27 1.62 -1.60
N VAL A 28 7.82 0.89 -0.62
CA VAL A 28 7.38 0.90 0.77
C VAL A 28 8.55 1.34 1.64
N ARG A 29 8.35 2.41 2.42
CA ARG A 29 9.31 2.86 3.43
C ARG A 29 8.63 2.83 4.77
N GLN A 30 9.06 1.90 5.62
CA GLN A 30 8.56 1.77 6.97
C GLN A 30 9.38 2.64 7.93
N GLN A 31 8.68 3.45 8.72
CA GLN A 31 9.23 4.24 9.83
C GLN A 31 8.64 3.74 11.16
N ASP A 32 9.12 4.28 12.28
CA ASP A 32 8.65 3.88 13.61
C ASP A 32 7.13 4.09 13.77
N ASN A 33 6.63 5.24 13.33
CA ASN A 33 5.24 5.65 13.58
C ASN A 33 4.31 5.49 12.37
N PHE A 34 4.86 5.42 11.15
CA PHE A 34 4.07 5.36 9.91
C PHE A 34 4.77 4.55 8.82
N THR A 35 4.02 4.15 7.81
CA THR A 35 4.53 3.61 6.54
C THR A 35 4.22 4.61 5.43
N GLN A 36 5.22 4.93 4.61
CA GLN A 36 5.07 5.63 3.34
C GLN A 36 4.92 4.59 2.23
N LEU A 37 3.85 4.70 1.46
CA LEU A 37 3.60 3.95 0.24
C LEU A 37 3.62 4.91 -0.95
N ASP A 38 4.43 4.59 -1.95
CA ASP A 38 4.49 5.29 -3.23
C ASP A 38 4.15 4.30 -4.34
N VAL A 39 3.12 4.55 -5.14
CA VAL A 39 2.67 3.60 -6.19
C VAL A 39 3.05 4.12 -7.57
N GLN A 40 3.92 3.39 -8.27
CA GLN A 40 4.41 3.79 -9.59
C GLN A 40 3.50 3.25 -10.71
N GLN A 41 2.95 2.04 -10.55
CA GLN A 41 2.10 1.40 -11.57
C GLN A 41 0.88 0.73 -10.94
N HIS A 42 -0.24 0.66 -11.67
CA HIS A 42 -1.58 0.19 -11.28
C HIS A 42 -2.07 0.66 -9.89
N ALA A 43 -2.33 -0.24 -8.95
CA ALA A 43 -2.85 0.12 -7.62
C ALA A 43 -2.48 -0.88 -6.51
N VAL A 44 -2.35 -0.37 -5.28
CA VAL A 44 -2.06 -1.14 -4.08
C VAL A 44 -3.20 -0.96 -3.08
N GLU A 45 -3.73 -2.06 -2.55
CA GLU A 45 -4.66 -2.04 -1.42
C GLU A 45 -3.89 -2.03 -0.10
N VAL A 46 -4.25 -1.14 0.82
CA VAL A 46 -3.68 -1.03 2.16
C VAL A 46 -4.77 -1.33 3.19
N LEU A 47 -4.46 -2.17 4.17
CA LEU A 47 -5.31 -2.52 5.30
C LEU A 47 -4.58 -2.21 6.61
N LEU A 48 -5.23 -1.47 7.51
CA LEU A 48 -4.63 -1.01 8.76
C LEU A 48 -4.57 -2.13 9.80
N ALA A 49 -3.46 -2.23 10.53
CA ALA A 49 -3.23 -3.31 11.49
C ALA A 49 -4.18 -3.25 12.70
N SER A 50 -4.44 -2.07 13.25
CA SER A 50 -5.33 -1.83 14.38
C SER A 50 -6.78 -1.53 13.98
N ALA A 51 -7.04 -1.39 12.68
CA ALA A 51 -8.37 -1.14 12.13
C ALA A 51 -8.60 -1.98 10.86
N PRO A 52 -8.68 -3.32 10.96
CA PRO A 52 -8.72 -4.21 9.81
C PRO A 52 -9.97 -4.06 8.91
N ALA A 53 -11.01 -3.39 9.39
CA ALA A 53 -12.16 -3.01 8.57
C ALA A 53 -11.87 -1.82 7.63
N GLN A 54 -10.82 -1.04 7.91
CA GLN A 54 -10.41 0.09 7.11
C GLN A 54 -9.42 -0.37 6.03
N LYS A 55 -9.82 -0.16 4.79
CA LYS A 55 -8.99 -0.42 3.61
C LYS A 55 -8.96 0.79 2.69
N ARG A 56 -7.85 0.97 1.99
CA ARG A 56 -7.68 2.04 1.00
C ARG A 56 -6.93 1.55 -0.22
N ILE A 57 -7.40 1.93 -1.40
CA ILE A 57 -6.68 1.70 -2.65
C ILE A 57 -5.89 2.96 -2.97
N VAL A 58 -4.61 2.80 -3.29
CA VAL A 58 -3.69 3.86 -3.74
C VAL A 58 -3.29 3.53 -5.17
N ASN A 59 -3.53 4.45 -6.10
CA ASN A 59 -3.34 4.28 -7.53
C ASN A 59 -1.96 4.77 -7.97
N ALA A 60 -1.60 4.43 -9.20
CA ALA A 60 -0.37 4.88 -9.85
C ALA A 60 -0.29 6.41 -9.87
N GLY A 61 0.89 6.93 -9.57
CA GLY A 61 1.12 8.37 -9.42
C GLY A 61 0.68 8.92 -8.07
N GLU A 62 0.21 8.07 -7.14
CA GLU A 62 -0.20 8.48 -5.80
C GLU A 62 0.73 7.94 -4.70
N SER A 63 0.71 8.66 -3.57
CA SER A 63 1.44 8.38 -2.35
C SER A 63 0.51 8.46 -1.15
N LEU A 64 0.76 7.62 -0.15
CA LEU A 64 -0.01 7.53 1.08
C LEU A 64 0.92 7.30 2.27
N GLN A 65 0.75 8.11 3.31
CA GLN A 65 1.24 7.81 4.66
C GLN A 65 0.13 7.19 5.48
N PHE A 66 0.43 6.14 6.24
CA PHE A 66 -0.54 5.54 7.16
C PHE A 66 0.14 5.01 8.42
N SER A 67 -0.59 5.05 9.54
CA SER A 67 -0.19 4.46 10.82
C SER A 67 -0.89 3.11 11.03
N ALA A 68 -0.74 2.49 12.19
CA ALA A 68 -1.48 1.26 12.50
C ALA A 68 -3.00 1.45 12.57
N SER A 69 -3.46 2.68 12.84
CA SER A 69 -4.87 2.98 13.15
C SER A 69 -5.54 3.95 12.18
N GLU A 70 -4.77 4.71 11.40
CA GLU A 70 -5.30 5.79 10.56
C GLU A 70 -4.59 5.91 9.20
N PHE A 71 -5.36 6.29 8.18
CA PHE A 71 -4.83 6.71 6.90
C PHE A 71 -4.59 8.22 6.88
N GLY A 72 -3.45 8.64 6.32
CA GLY A 72 -3.23 10.02 5.91
C GLY A 72 -3.99 10.37 4.63
N ALA A 73 -3.74 11.58 4.13
CA ALA A 73 -4.21 12.00 2.82
C ALA A 73 -3.45 11.27 1.71
N VAL A 74 -4.16 10.88 0.65
CA VAL A 74 -3.54 10.45 -0.61
C VAL A 74 -3.09 11.70 -1.35
N LYS A 75 -1.85 11.70 -1.82
CA LYS A 75 -1.21 12.82 -2.52
C LYS A 75 -0.62 12.35 -3.85
N PRO A 76 -0.45 13.22 -4.86
CA PRO A 76 0.35 12.89 -6.03
C PRO A 76 1.82 12.63 -5.66
N LEU A 77 2.52 11.80 -6.44
CA LEU A 77 3.95 11.50 -6.25
C LEU A 77 4.89 12.63 -6.69
N ASP A 78 4.40 13.58 -7.49
CA ASP A 78 5.17 14.63 -8.17
C ASP A 78 4.95 16.02 -7.54
N ASP A 79 5.02 16.12 -6.20
CA ASP A 79 5.04 17.41 -5.48
C ASP A 79 6.47 17.78 -5.05
#